data_AF-B1WRH0-F1
#
_entry.id   AF-B1WRH0-F1
#
_cell.length_a   1.000
_cell.length_b   1.000
_cell.length_c   1.000
_cell.angle_alpha   90.00
_cell.angle_beta   90.00
_cell.angle_gamma   90.00
#
_symmetry.space_group_name_H-M   'P 1'
#
loop_
_entity.id
_entity.type
_entity.pdbx_description
1 polymer ?
#
loop_
_entity_poly.entity_id
_entity_poly.type
_entity_poly.pdbx_seq_one_letter_code
_entity_poly.pdbx_strand_id
1 'polypeptide(L)'
;MNPLATYFRNLYEIYSTGAGVKETSYYGTLETLLNDVGKTLKPKVRCIINLKNKGAGLPDGGLFTANQFRKNKDGEPFNSIYPERGVIEIKGTKEDVNKIADGEQVVRYWEKYRQVLVTNYREFLLVGEDKNGNRVKLESYSFADNEKDFWISLSQPQQLIEQESDRFLEYLRRITLSVTSLTSPEDVAWFLASYAKDAKSRIEQQTNLPALQSIRTALEEALGITFEGDKGDRFFRSTLIQTLFYGIFSAWVLWHKENPNREDNFDWRTAVYYLHVPMIQAIFERIAAPSKLKALDLVEVLNWTGSALNRVRREDFFTQFDEGEAVQYFYEPFLQAFDPQLRKELGVWYTPKEIVQYMVSRVDTVLKEELHIEDGLADDNVYILDPLSRRKTLKSFPNH
;
A
#
# COMPACT_ATOMS: atom_id res chain seq x y z
N MET A 1 -0.13 23.24 4.01
CA MET A 1 -0.92 23.58 2.80
C MET A 1 -1.14 22.28 2.03
N ASN A 2 -2.37 21.96 1.63
CA ASN A 2 -2.66 20.72 0.92
C ASN A 2 -2.03 20.77 -0.50
N PRO A 3 -1.16 19.82 -0.88
CA PRO A 3 -0.53 19.81 -2.21
C PRO A 3 -1.54 19.77 -3.36
N LEU A 4 -2.64 19.02 -3.21
CA LEU A 4 -3.69 18.93 -4.23
C LEU A 4 -4.43 20.25 -4.41
N ALA A 5 -4.70 20.96 -3.32
CA ALA A 5 -5.35 22.28 -3.39
C ALA A 5 -4.49 23.29 -4.16
N THR A 6 -3.17 23.27 -3.92
CA THR A 6 -2.22 24.12 -4.64
C THR A 6 -2.14 23.74 -6.12
N TYR A 7 -2.10 22.43 -6.41
CA TYR A 7 -2.11 21.90 -7.77
C TYR A 7 -3.34 22.37 -8.57
N PHE A 8 -4.55 22.14 -8.05
CA PHE A 8 -5.79 22.55 -8.73
C PHE A 8 -5.91 24.05 -8.93
N ARG A 9 -5.59 24.85 -7.90
CA ARG A 9 -5.59 26.31 -8.02
C ARG A 9 -4.68 26.77 -9.16
N ASN A 10 -3.43 26.31 -9.17
CA ASN A 10 -2.45 26.74 -10.17
C ASN A 10 -2.85 26.27 -11.59
N LEU A 11 -3.38 25.04 -11.74
CA LEU A 11 -3.90 24.58 -13.03
C LEU A 11 -5.03 25.48 -13.54
N TYR A 12 -6.00 25.79 -12.69
CA TYR A 12 -7.16 26.60 -13.06
C TYR A 12 -6.76 28.06 -13.36
N GLU A 13 -5.84 28.65 -12.59
CA GLU A 13 -5.32 29.99 -12.84
C GLU A 13 -4.67 30.06 -14.24
N ILE A 14 -3.79 29.10 -14.58
CA ILE A 14 -3.19 29.05 -15.92
C ILE A 14 -4.26 28.87 -17.00
N TYR A 15 -5.20 27.93 -16.83
CA TYR A 15 -6.26 27.67 -17.79
C TYR A 15 -7.16 28.89 -18.03
N SER A 16 -7.60 29.56 -16.97
CA SER A 16 -8.53 30.70 -17.04
C SER A 16 -7.95 31.93 -17.74
N THR A 17 -6.62 32.05 -17.81
CA THR A 17 -5.96 33.11 -18.58
C THR A 17 -6.14 32.97 -20.10
N GLY A 18 -6.37 31.75 -20.60
CA GLY A 18 -6.36 31.44 -22.04
C GLY A 18 -4.99 31.58 -22.72
N ALA A 19 -3.94 31.94 -21.98
CA ALA A 19 -2.59 32.19 -22.51
C ALA A 19 -1.66 30.97 -22.39
N GLY A 20 -2.08 29.94 -21.64
CA GLY A 20 -1.30 28.72 -21.44
C GLY A 20 -1.14 27.89 -22.72
N VAL A 21 0.06 27.37 -22.95
CA VAL A 21 0.31 26.30 -23.91
C VAL A 21 -0.22 25.00 -23.30
N LYS A 22 -1.02 24.26 -24.07
CA LYS A 22 -1.81 23.09 -23.61
C LYS A 22 -1.02 22.06 -22.80
N GLU A 23 0.27 21.90 -23.08
CA GLU A 23 1.12 20.90 -22.44
C GLU A 23 2.10 21.56 -21.46
N THR A 24 2.99 22.43 -21.95
CA THR A 24 4.17 22.85 -21.19
C THR A 24 3.90 23.89 -20.10
N SER A 25 2.82 24.69 -20.21
CA SER A 25 2.55 25.75 -19.23
C SER A 25 2.20 25.21 -17.85
N TYR A 26 1.76 23.96 -17.76
CA TYR A 26 1.36 23.32 -16.50
C TYR A 26 2.48 22.49 -15.85
N TYR A 27 3.65 22.36 -16.50
CA TYR A 27 4.77 21.58 -16.01
C TYR A 27 5.21 21.97 -14.60
N GLY A 28 5.36 23.27 -14.33
CA GLY A 28 5.76 23.75 -13.00
C GLY A 28 4.76 23.37 -11.90
N THR A 29 3.47 23.31 -12.24
CA THR A 29 2.39 22.91 -11.34
C THR A 29 2.50 21.43 -10.99
N LEU A 30 2.71 20.56 -11.99
CA LEU A 30 2.93 19.13 -11.77
C LEU A 30 4.24 18.84 -11.03
N GLU A 31 5.33 19.52 -11.38
CA GLU A 31 6.62 19.40 -10.71
C GLU A 31 6.50 19.73 -9.21
N THR A 32 5.80 20.81 -8.88
CA THR A 32 5.58 21.24 -7.50
C THR A 32 4.83 20.17 -6.71
N LEU A 33 3.72 19.65 -7.26
CA LEU A 33 2.94 18.57 -6.66
C LEU A 33 3.79 17.33 -6.38
N LEU A 34 4.51 16.82 -7.39
CA LEU A 34 5.34 15.63 -7.26
C LEU A 34 6.50 15.83 -6.27
N ASN A 35 7.10 17.03 -6.25
CA ASN A 35 8.15 17.37 -5.30
C ASN A 35 7.63 17.51 -3.86
N ASP A 36 6.42 18.04 -3.67
CA ASP A 36 5.82 18.15 -2.33
C ASP A 36 5.48 16.78 -1.75
N VAL A 37 4.94 15.86 -2.57
CA VAL A 37 4.78 14.45 -2.17
C VAL A 37 6.14 13.81 -1.93
N GLY A 38 7.09 13.96 -2.87
CA GLY A 38 8.40 13.33 -2.84
C GLY A 38 9.26 13.70 -1.63
N LYS A 39 9.10 14.90 -1.06
CA LYS A 39 9.77 15.32 0.19
C LYS A 39 9.35 14.51 1.42
N THR A 40 8.17 13.90 1.39
CA THR A 40 7.62 13.10 2.50
C THR A 40 8.04 11.63 2.46
N LEU A 41 8.59 11.18 1.32
CA LEU A 41 8.97 9.80 1.09
C LEU A 41 10.33 9.45 1.71
N LYS A 42 10.56 8.15 1.90
CA LYS A 42 11.86 7.58 2.29
C LYS A 42 12.20 6.41 1.34
N PRO A 43 13.26 6.52 0.52
CA PRO A 43 14.07 7.72 0.29
C PRO A 43 13.22 8.87 -0.28
N LYS A 44 13.62 10.12 -0.04
CA LYS A 44 12.97 11.29 -0.66
C LYS A 44 13.13 11.20 -2.17
N VAL A 45 12.12 11.62 -2.91
CA VAL A 45 12.13 11.65 -4.37
C VAL A 45 11.98 13.09 -4.87
N ARG A 46 12.68 13.41 -5.95
CA ARG A 46 12.65 14.71 -6.61
C ARG A 46 12.26 14.54 -8.07
N CYS A 47 11.25 15.29 -8.49
CA CYS A 47 10.88 15.47 -9.89
C CYS A 47 11.78 16.53 -10.53
N ILE A 48 12.21 16.26 -11.75
CA ILE A 48 12.88 17.20 -12.65
C ILE A 48 12.18 17.14 -13.99
N ILE A 49 11.65 18.27 -14.45
CA ILE A 49 11.03 18.42 -15.76
C ILE A 49 12.09 18.76 -16.83
N ASN A 50 11.79 18.46 -18.10
CA ASN A 50 12.61 18.70 -19.27
C ASN A 50 13.95 17.96 -19.21
N LEU A 51 13.89 16.63 -19.22
CA LEU A 51 15.11 15.82 -19.17
C LEU A 51 15.94 15.96 -20.44
N LYS A 52 17.27 15.91 -20.29
CA LYS A 52 18.19 15.84 -21.42
C LYS A 52 18.06 14.48 -22.12
N ASN A 53 18.06 14.48 -23.46
CA ASN A 53 18.06 13.27 -24.26
C ASN A 53 19.32 12.44 -23.97
N LYS A 54 19.13 11.17 -23.57
CA LYS A 54 20.20 10.20 -23.36
C LYS A 54 20.08 8.97 -24.27
N GLY A 55 19.37 9.06 -25.40
CA GLY A 55 19.29 8.00 -26.41
C GLY A 55 17.99 7.19 -26.46
N ALA A 56 16.98 7.49 -25.62
CA ALA A 56 15.62 6.93 -25.75
C ALA A 56 14.57 7.96 -26.21
N GLY A 57 14.99 9.21 -26.44
CA GLY A 57 14.12 10.37 -26.66
C GLY A 57 14.23 11.39 -25.53
N LEU A 58 13.26 12.31 -25.45
CA LEU A 58 13.18 13.41 -24.49
C LEU A 58 11.94 13.21 -23.62
N PRO A 59 12.01 12.44 -22.51
CA PRO A 59 10.92 12.39 -21.57
C PRO A 59 10.66 13.77 -20.95
N ASP A 60 9.39 14.11 -20.75
CA ASP A 60 8.99 15.42 -20.22
C ASP A 60 9.42 15.60 -18.77
N GLY A 61 9.60 14.52 -18.02
CA GLY A 61 10.14 14.57 -16.66
C GLY A 61 10.79 13.27 -16.19
N GLY A 62 11.43 13.33 -15.02
CA GLY A 62 12.04 12.18 -14.35
C GLY A 62 11.97 12.29 -12.83
N LEU A 63 11.84 11.13 -12.19
CA LEU A 63 11.78 10.99 -10.73
C LEU A 63 13.07 10.38 -10.18
N PHE A 64 13.78 11.13 -9.34
CA PHE A 64 15.10 10.78 -8.83
C PHE A 64 15.09 10.60 -7.31
N THR A 65 15.74 9.57 -6.80
CA THR A 65 15.91 9.42 -5.34
C THR A 65 16.96 10.39 -4.81
N ALA A 66 16.80 10.86 -3.58
CA ALA A 66 17.75 11.76 -2.92
C ALA A 66 19.19 11.20 -2.87
N ASN A 67 19.32 9.87 -2.88
CA ASN A 67 20.62 9.19 -2.87
C ASN A 67 21.37 9.34 -4.20
N GLN A 68 20.66 9.48 -5.32
CA GLN A 68 21.28 9.74 -6.62
C GLN A 68 22.02 11.08 -6.65
N PHE A 69 21.59 12.05 -5.84
CA PHE A 69 22.28 13.34 -5.71
C PHE A 69 23.44 13.31 -4.71
N ARG A 70 23.47 12.36 -3.77
CA ARG A 70 24.50 12.25 -2.72
C ARG A 70 25.75 11.51 -3.15
N LYS A 71 25.66 10.60 -4.12
CA LYS A 71 26.81 9.86 -4.68
C LYS A 71 27.79 10.75 -5.48
N ASN A 72 27.50 12.05 -5.62
CA ASN A 72 28.25 13.00 -6.42
C ASN A 72 28.95 14.07 -5.54
N LYS A 73 29.86 13.67 -4.66
CA LYS A 73 30.64 14.62 -3.85
C LYS A 73 31.84 15.24 -4.59
N ASP A 74 32.21 14.74 -5.77
CA ASP A 74 33.51 15.04 -6.40
C ASP A 74 33.44 15.95 -7.65
N GLY A 75 32.36 16.72 -7.83
CA GLY A 75 32.32 17.79 -8.83
C GLY A 75 32.25 17.33 -10.31
N GLU A 76 32.11 16.04 -10.60
CA GLU A 76 31.92 15.56 -11.96
C GLU A 76 30.51 15.87 -12.52
N PRO A 77 30.38 16.25 -13.80
CA PRO A 77 29.08 16.51 -14.44
C PRO A 77 28.13 15.30 -14.41
N PHE A 78 26.83 15.59 -14.21
CA PHE A 78 25.67 14.68 -14.13
C PHE A 78 25.37 13.81 -15.39
N ASN A 79 26.37 13.29 -16.09
CA ASN A 79 26.18 12.70 -17.41
C ASN A 79 25.43 11.34 -17.41
N SER A 80 25.45 10.57 -16.31
CA SER A 80 25.02 9.15 -16.34
C SER A 80 23.91 8.75 -15.36
N ILE A 81 23.29 9.68 -14.65
CA ILE A 81 22.19 9.33 -13.74
C ILE A 81 20.90 9.19 -14.55
N TYR A 82 20.29 8.01 -14.51
CA TYR A 82 18.93 7.74 -14.97
C TYR A 82 17.96 7.89 -13.78
N PRO A 83 16.74 8.40 -13.98
CA PRO A 83 15.74 8.43 -12.92
C PRO A 83 15.47 7.02 -12.37
N GLU A 84 15.77 6.78 -11.09
CA GLU A 84 15.55 5.47 -10.43
C GLU A 84 14.06 5.16 -10.22
N ARG A 85 13.19 6.18 -10.29
CA ARG A 85 11.73 6.07 -10.14
C ARG A 85 11.00 6.35 -11.44
N GLY A 86 11.64 6.06 -12.57
CA GLY A 86 11.04 6.19 -13.89
C GLY A 86 10.95 7.62 -14.43
N VAL A 87 10.37 7.71 -15.62
CA VAL A 87 10.18 8.96 -16.36
C VAL A 87 8.71 9.34 -16.46
N ILE A 88 8.44 10.56 -16.90
CA ILE A 88 7.09 11.11 -17.04
C ILE A 88 6.87 11.49 -18.50
N GLU A 89 5.74 11.08 -19.05
CA GLU A 89 5.22 11.52 -20.35
C GLU A 89 3.94 12.32 -20.09
N ILE A 90 3.90 13.53 -20.63
CA ILE A 90 2.84 14.51 -20.38
C ILE A 90 2.20 14.91 -21.71
N LYS A 91 0.87 14.97 -21.73
CA LYS A 91 0.08 15.50 -22.85
C LYS A 91 -0.97 16.50 -22.38
N GLY A 92 -1.63 17.14 -23.34
CA GLY A 92 -2.72 18.07 -23.06
C GLY A 92 -3.95 17.38 -22.46
N THR A 93 -4.74 18.12 -21.69
CA THR A 93 -5.93 17.65 -20.93
C THR A 93 -7.02 16.94 -21.74
N LYS A 94 -7.02 17.09 -23.06
CA LYS A 94 -7.97 16.43 -23.96
C LYS A 94 -7.58 14.99 -24.33
N GLU A 95 -6.29 14.68 -24.29
CA GLU A 95 -5.76 13.40 -24.79
C GLU A 95 -6.11 12.24 -23.86
N ASP A 96 -6.16 11.02 -24.41
CA ASP A 96 -6.49 9.79 -23.67
C ASP A 96 -5.20 9.12 -23.17
N VAL A 97 -5.04 9.01 -21.85
CA VAL A 97 -3.83 8.43 -21.23
C VAL A 97 -3.60 6.97 -21.61
N ASN A 98 -4.65 6.20 -21.91
CA ASN A 98 -4.50 4.82 -22.35
C ASN A 98 -3.89 4.74 -23.74
N LYS A 99 -4.33 5.61 -24.66
CA LYS A 99 -3.76 5.69 -26.01
C LYS A 99 -2.33 6.18 -25.98
N ILE A 100 -2.02 7.16 -25.13
CA ILE A 100 -0.65 7.65 -24.94
C ILE A 100 0.25 6.54 -24.42
N ALA A 101 -0.20 5.77 -23.42
CA ALA A 101 0.55 4.67 -22.84
C ALA A 101 0.86 3.53 -23.83
N ASP A 102 0.02 3.35 -24.86
CA ASP A 102 0.25 2.37 -25.92
C ASP A 102 1.10 2.92 -27.08
N GLY A 103 1.40 4.22 -27.08
CA GLY A 103 2.17 4.89 -28.13
C GLY A 103 3.66 4.55 -28.13
N GLU A 104 4.30 4.59 -29.30
CA GLU A 104 5.71 4.24 -29.51
C GLU A 104 6.68 4.99 -28.57
N GLN A 105 6.38 6.24 -28.24
CA GLN A 105 7.20 7.04 -27.33
C GLN A 105 7.26 6.42 -25.93
N VAL A 106 6.11 6.03 -25.37
CA VAL A 106 6.03 5.38 -24.06
C VAL A 106 6.66 3.99 -24.10
N VAL A 107 6.52 3.25 -25.22
CA VAL A 107 7.21 1.97 -25.41
C VAL A 107 8.72 2.13 -25.30
N ARG A 108 9.31 3.08 -26.05
CA ARG A 108 10.76 3.36 -26.01
C ARG A 108 11.24 3.81 -24.64
N TYR A 109 10.45 4.62 -23.94
CA TYR A 109 10.77 5.05 -22.59
C TYR A 109 10.72 3.88 -21.62
N TRP A 110 9.70 3.04 -21.69
CA TRP A 110 9.60 1.88 -20.83
C TRP A 110 10.74 0.88 -21.06
N GLU A 111 11.14 0.62 -22.31
CA GLU A 111 12.28 -0.27 -22.61
C GLU A 111 13.57 0.15 -21.89
N LYS A 112 13.78 1.46 -21.73
CA LYS A 112 14.97 2.01 -21.09
C LYS A 112 14.83 2.23 -19.58
N TYR A 113 13.72 2.79 -19.14
CA TYR A 113 13.53 3.25 -17.76
C TYR A 113 12.69 2.28 -16.92
N ARG A 114 12.05 1.30 -17.55
CA ARG A 114 11.21 0.24 -16.96
C ARG A 114 9.96 0.73 -16.21
N GLN A 115 9.79 2.04 -16.11
CA GLN A 115 8.65 2.70 -15.51
C GLN A 115 8.39 4.06 -16.16
N VAL A 116 7.13 4.32 -16.51
CA VAL A 116 6.68 5.58 -17.12
C VAL A 116 5.37 6.01 -16.47
N LEU A 117 5.34 7.22 -15.91
CA LEU A 117 4.10 7.88 -15.51
C LEU A 117 3.54 8.64 -16.72
N VAL A 118 2.36 8.26 -17.18
CA VAL A 118 1.64 8.96 -18.26
C VAL A 118 0.56 9.83 -17.64
N THR A 119 0.50 11.10 -18.02
CA THR A 119 -0.54 12.01 -17.52
C THR A 119 -0.98 13.06 -18.54
N ASN A 120 -2.24 13.45 -18.44
CA ASN A 120 -2.81 14.62 -19.10
C ASN A 120 -3.27 15.69 -18.08
N TYR A 121 -2.70 15.69 -16.87
CA TYR A 121 -3.09 16.49 -15.69
C TYR A 121 -4.41 16.13 -15.00
N ARG A 122 -5.38 15.58 -15.73
CA ARG A 122 -6.67 15.07 -15.23
C ARG A 122 -6.58 13.61 -14.79
N GLU A 123 -5.85 12.83 -15.57
CA GLU A 123 -5.66 11.40 -15.43
C GLU A 123 -4.17 11.08 -15.29
N PHE A 124 -3.89 10.04 -14.52
CA PHE A 124 -2.56 9.54 -14.24
C PHE A 124 -2.59 8.02 -14.44
N LEU A 125 -1.63 7.49 -15.18
CA LEU A 125 -1.50 6.07 -15.45
C LEU A 125 -0.04 5.66 -15.30
N LEU A 126 0.22 4.71 -14.41
CA LEU A 126 1.55 4.13 -14.27
C LEU A 126 1.71 2.96 -15.25
N VAL A 127 2.73 3.03 -16.11
CA VAL A 127 3.21 1.90 -16.90
C VAL A 127 4.45 1.34 -16.20
N GLY A 128 4.48 0.03 -15.97
CA GLY A 128 5.57 -0.65 -15.27
C GLY A 128 5.74 -2.08 -15.74
N GLU A 129 6.19 -2.94 -14.83
CA GLU A 129 6.50 -4.34 -15.12
C GLU A 129 5.58 -5.30 -14.36
N ASP A 130 5.30 -6.44 -14.98
CA ASP A 130 4.79 -7.62 -14.28
C ASP A 130 5.93 -8.46 -13.66
N LYS A 131 5.59 -9.57 -13.01
CA LYS A 131 6.58 -10.50 -12.43
C LYS A 131 7.55 -11.12 -13.43
N ASN A 132 7.18 -11.16 -14.70
CA ASN A 132 7.95 -11.73 -15.80
C ASN A 132 8.79 -10.65 -16.52
N GLY A 133 8.73 -9.40 -16.08
CA GLY A 133 9.42 -8.28 -16.72
C GLY A 133 8.74 -7.76 -17.98
N ASN A 134 7.47 -8.12 -18.25
CA ASN A 134 6.72 -7.59 -19.38
C ASN A 134 6.09 -6.23 -19.06
N ARG A 135 5.90 -5.40 -20.10
CA ARG A 135 5.24 -4.11 -19.97
C ARG A 135 3.77 -4.30 -19.66
N VAL A 136 3.29 -3.66 -18.59
CA VAL A 136 1.87 -3.65 -18.24
C VAL A 136 1.43 -2.27 -17.73
N LYS A 137 0.16 -1.95 -17.96
CA LYS A 137 -0.52 -0.83 -17.31
C LYS A 137 -0.82 -1.25 -15.86
N LEU A 138 -0.40 -0.44 -14.90
CA LEU A 138 -0.57 -0.67 -13.46
C LEU A 138 -1.74 0.19 -12.95
N GLU A 139 -1.50 0.98 -11.91
CA GLU A 139 -2.53 1.83 -11.31
C GLU A 139 -2.83 3.07 -12.15
N SER A 140 -4.11 3.44 -12.20
CA SER A 140 -4.59 4.69 -12.79
C SER A 140 -5.40 5.49 -11.78
N TYR A 141 -5.41 6.81 -11.95
CA TYR A 141 -6.24 7.74 -11.20
C TYR A 141 -6.87 8.75 -12.16
N SER A 142 -8.17 9.02 -12.01
CA SER A 142 -8.87 10.03 -12.82
C SER A 142 -9.67 10.95 -11.93
N PHE A 143 -9.54 12.26 -12.15
CA PHE A 143 -10.37 13.27 -11.47
C PHE A 143 -11.69 13.55 -12.18
N ALA A 144 -11.81 13.21 -13.47
CA ALA A 144 -13.00 13.44 -14.28
C ALA A 144 -12.95 12.64 -15.59
N ASP A 145 -14.12 12.31 -16.13
CA ASP A 145 -14.24 11.51 -17.36
C ASP A 145 -13.79 12.26 -18.61
N ASN A 146 -13.87 13.60 -18.60
CA ASN A 146 -13.52 14.43 -19.75
C ASN A 146 -12.98 15.81 -19.33
N GLU A 147 -12.41 16.51 -20.30
CA GLU A 147 -11.70 17.78 -20.10
C GLU A 147 -12.65 18.89 -19.62
N LYS A 148 -13.87 18.92 -20.15
CA LYS A 148 -14.84 19.96 -19.81
C LYS A 148 -15.23 19.85 -18.34
N ASP A 149 -15.59 18.66 -17.89
CA ASP A 149 -16.01 18.42 -16.51
C ASP A 149 -14.85 18.64 -15.54
N PHE A 150 -13.62 18.27 -15.92
CA PHE A 150 -12.42 18.57 -15.15
C PHE A 150 -12.28 20.07 -14.87
N TRP A 151 -12.32 20.91 -15.91
CA TRP A 151 -12.17 22.36 -15.74
C TRP A 151 -13.34 23.01 -14.97
N ILE A 152 -14.55 22.47 -15.11
CA ILE A 152 -15.70 22.90 -14.30
C ILE A 152 -15.44 22.62 -12.81
N SER A 153 -15.02 21.40 -12.46
CA SER A 153 -14.71 21.05 -11.07
C SER A 153 -13.56 21.87 -10.49
N LEU A 154 -12.55 22.21 -11.31
CA LEU A 154 -11.42 23.04 -10.87
C LEU A 154 -11.78 24.51 -10.62
N SER A 155 -12.92 24.99 -11.13
CA SER A 155 -13.42 26.34 -10.83
C SER A 155 -13.93 26.49 -9.40
N GLN A 156 -14.40 25.39 -8.78
CA GLN A 156 -14.86 25.30 -7.39
C GLN A 156 -14.35 24.00 -6.76
N PRO A 157 -13.05 23.90 -6.45
CA PRO A 157 -12.41 22.63 -6.18
C PRO A 157 -12.60 22.13 -4.73
N GLN A 158 -13.29 22.87 -3.85
CA GLN A 158 -13.31 22.59 -2.40
C GLN A 158 -13.82 21.18 -2.10
N GLN A 159 -14.95 20.80 -2.68
CA GLN A 159 -15.52 19.47 -2.50
C GLN A 159 -14.64 18.37 -3.09
N LEU A 160 -14.08 18.60 -4.29
CA LEU A 160 -13.18 17.65 -4.94
C LEU A 160 -11.90 17.44 -4.13
N ILE A 161 -11.33 18.50 -3.55
CA ILE A 161 -10.15 18.42 -2.68
C ILE A 161 -10.45 17.60 -1.43
N GLU A 162 -11.60 17.83 -0.79
CA GLU A 162 -12.00 17.09 0.41
C GLU A 162 -12.19 15.59 0.13
N GLN A 163 -12.74 15.25 -1.04
CA GLN A 163 -13.01 13.85 -1.42
C GLN A 163 -11.78 13.11 -1.95
N GLU A 164 -10.91 13.78 -2.71
CA GLU A 164 -9.86 13.12 -3.49
C GLU A 164 -8.45 13.29 -2.90
N SER A 165 -8.23 14.25 -2.00
CA SER A 165 -6.88 14.58 -1.52
C SER A 165 -6.13 13.38 -0.96
N ASP A 166 -6.70 12.67 0.00
CA ASP A 166 -5.98 11.59 0.68
C ASP A 166 -5.73 10.42 -0.26
N ARG A 167 -6.73 10.05 -1.06
CA ARG A 167 -6.66 8.96 -2.06
C ARG A 167 -5.62 9.26 -3.14
N PHE A 168 -5.65 10.45 -3.71
CA PHE A 168 -4.71 10.85 -4.76
C PHE A 168 -3.28 11.00 -4.24
N LEU A 169 -3.09 11.58 -3.05
CA LEU A 169 -1.75 11.68 -2.45
C LEU A 169 -1.18 10.30 -2.12
N GLU A 170 -2.00 9.34 -1.66
CA GLU A 170 -1.57 7.95 -1.49
C GLU A 170 -1.23 7.28 -2.83
N TYR A 171 -2.04 7.49 -3.88
CA TYR A 171 -1.69 7.06 -5.24
C TYR A 171 -0.33 7.60 -5.69
N LEU A 172 -0.07 8.91 -5.55
CA LEU A 172 1.21 9.53 -5.89
C LEU A 172 2.38 8.92 -5.10
N ARG A 173 2.19 8.61 -3.81
CA ARG A 173 3.21 7.91 -3.02
C ARG A 173 3.51 6.53 -3.59
N ARG A 174 2.48 5.73 -3.91
CA ARG A 174 2.63 4.38 -4.48
C ARG A 174 3.34 4.40 -5.81
N ILE A 175 2.92 5.25 -6.75
CA ILE A 175 3.56 5.28 -8.08
C ILE A 175 5.00 5.78 -8.02
N THR A 176 5.33 6.65 -7.06
CA THR A 176 6.69 7.19 -6.90
C THR A 176 7.63 6.20 -6.21
N LEU A 177 7.09 5.30 -5.38
CA LEU A 177 7.84 4.24 -4.70
C LEU A 177 7.78 2.89 -5.39
N SER A 178 6.92 2.72 -6.39
CA SER A 178 6.81 1.48 -7.17
C SER A 178 8.17 1.19 -7.80
N VAL A 179 8.85 0.15 -7.33
CA VAL A 179 10.10 -0.33 -7.93
C VAL A 179 9.78 -1.52 -8.82
N THR A 180 10.67 -1.80 -9.76
CA THR A 180 10.66 -2.92 -10.70
C THR A 180 10.41 -4.30 -10.05
N SER A 181 10.62 -4.48 -8.74
CA SER A 181 10.19 -5.70 -8.03
C SER A 181 9.97 -5.45 -6.53
N LEU A 182 8.86 -5.98 -5.99
CA LEU A 182 8.61 -6.02 -4.54
C LEU A 182 9.30 -7.26 -3.96
N THR A 183 10.32 -7.08 -3.14
CA THR A 183 11.17 -8.19 -2.65
C THR A 183 11.20 -8.33 -1.14
N SER A 184 10.92 -7.27 -0.36
CA SER A 184 10.96 -7.31 1.11
C SER A 184 9.55 -7.35 1.73
N PRO A 185 9.37 -8.02 2.89
CA PRO A 185 8.12 -8.00 3.66
C PRO A 185 7.63 -6.59 4.02
N GLU A 186 8.54 -5.69 4.38
CA GLU A 186 8.21 -4.32 4.78
C GLU A 186 7.68 -3.50 3.61
N ASP A 187 8.24 -3.67 2.40
CA ASP A 187 7.74 -2.99 1.20
C ASP A 187 6.34 -3.50 0.86
N VAL A 188 6.12 -4.82 0.89
CA VAL A 188 4.79 -5.42 0.65
C VAL A 188 3.78 -4.91 1.68
N ALA A 189 4.14 -4.90 2.97
CA ALA A 189 3.30 -4.38 4.04
C ALA A 189 2.94 -2.90 3.83
N TRP A 190 3.90 -2.09 3.39
CA TRP A 190 3.68 -0.67 3.10
C TRP A 190 2.72 -0.46 1.91
N PHE A 191 2.89 -1.19 0.81
CA PHE A 191 1.99 -1.10 -0.35
C PHE A 191 0.57 -1.52 0.01
N LEU A 192 0.41 -2.66 0.69
CA LEU A 192 -0.89 -3.14 1.16
C LEU A 192 -1.53 -2.14 2.13
N ALA A 193 -0.76 -1.52 3.02
CA ALA A 193 -1.25 -0.48 3.91
C ALA A 193 -1.70 0.79 3.16
N SER A 194 -1.02 1.17 2.08
CA SER A 194 -1.44 2.31 1.25
C SER A 194 -2.75 2.02 0.51
N TYR A 195 -2.91 0.82 -0.04
CA TYR A 195 -4.21 0.39 -0.60
C TYR A 195 -5.30 0.33 0.47
N ALA A 196 -4.98 -0.15 1.68
CA ALA A 196 -5.90 -0.16 2.79
C ALA A 196 -6.37 1.24 3.19
N LYS A 197 -5.50 2.26 3.16
CA LYS A 197 -5.90 3.65 3.39
C LYS A 197 -6.88 4.17 2.34
N ASP A 198 -6.67 3.85 1.07
CA ASP A 198 -7.60 4.21 -0.01
C ASP A 198 -8.96 3.54 0.23
N ALA A 199 -8.97 2.23 0.50
CA ALA A 199 -10.17 1.49 0.86
C ALA A 199 -10.89 2.10 2.09
N LYS A 200 -10.14 2.48 3.13
CA LYS A 200 -10.67 3.15 4.33
C LYS A 200 -11.30 4.51 3.98
N SER A 201 -10.65 5.31 3.14
CA SER A 201 -11.18 6.60 2.69
C SER A 201 -12.51 6.44 1.94
N ARG A 202 -12.62 5.44 1.05
CA ARG A 202 -13.86 5.13 0.32
C ARG A 202 -15.02 4.81 1.26
N ILE A 203 -14.79 4.00 2.29
CA ILE A 203 -15.86 3.65 3.26
C ILE A 203 -16.16 4.76 4.27
N GLU A 204 -15.22 5.66 4.55
CA GLU A 204 -15.44 6.84 5.41
C GLU A 204 -16.37 7.85 4.74
N GLN A 205 -16.32 7.94 3.42
CA GLN A 205 -17.24 8.77 2.62
C GLN A 205 -18.67 8.20 2.54
N GLN A 206 -18.87 6.95 2.97
CA GLN A 206 -20.14 6.23 2.88
C GLN A 206 -20.79 6.05 4.26
N THR A 207 -21.41 7.10 4.79
CA THR A 207 -21.91 7.11 6.19
C THR A 207 -23.16 6.27 6.44
N ASN A 208 -24.01 6.03 5.43
CA ASN A 208 -25.34 5.44 5.62
C ASN A 208 -25.62 4.20 4.75
N LEU A 209 -24.62 3.37 4.47
CA LEU A 209 -24.85 2.14 3.70
C LEU A 209 -25.37 1.00 4.59
N PRO A 210 -26.54 0.40 4.27
CA PRO A 210 -27.02 -0.80 4.96
C PRO A 210 -26.03 -1.96 4.91
N ALA A 211 -25.19 -2.00 3.85
CA ALA A 211 -24.09 -2.95 3.73
C ALA A 211 -23.10 -2.83 4.90
N LEU A 212 -22.70 -1.62 5.30
CA LEU A 212 -21.81 -1.40 6.44
C LEU A 212 -22.43 -1.81 7.77
N GLN A 213 -23.72 -1.53 7.99
CA GLN A 213 -24.39 -1.95 9.22
C GLN A 213 -24.42 -3.47 9.36
N SER A 214 -24.77 -4.21 8.29
CA SER A 214 -24.76 -5.67 8.35
C SER A 214 -23.38 -6.26 8.65
N ILE A 215 -22.32 -5.61 8.15
CA ILE A 215 -20.94 -6.03 8.40
C ILE A 215 -20.51 -5.68 9.82
N ARG A 216 -20.95 -4.51 10.34
CA ARG A 216 -20.73 -4.09 11.73
C ARG A 216 -21.26 -5.12 12.70
N THR A 217 -22.54 -5.48 12.58
CA THR A 217 -23.16 -6.49 13.45
C THR A 217 -22.41 -7.82 13.38
N ALA A 218 -22.04 -8.27 12.18
CA ALA A 218 -21.26 -9.51 12.03
C ALA A 218 -19.88 -9.45 12.72
N LEU A 219 -19.19 -8.30 12.68
CA LEU A 219 -17.91 -8.11 13.37
C LEU A 219 -18.08 -7.98 14.88
N GLU A 220 -19.13 -7.31 15.37
CA GLU A 220 -19.46 -7.21 16.79
C GLU A 220 -19.74 -8.60 17.39
N GLU A 221 -20.57 -9.40 16.71
CA GLU A 221 -20.88 -10.78 17.09
C GLU A 221 -19.61 -11.65 17.14
N ALA A 222 -18.75 -11.54 16.13
CA ALA A 222 -17.57 -12.38 16.03
C ALA A 222 -16.49 -11.99 17.06
N LEU A 223 -16.31 -10.69 17.30
CA LEU A 223 -15.29 -10.17 18.23
C LEU A 223 -15.78 -10.11 19.68
N GLY A 224 -17.08 -10.22 19.92
CA GLY A 224 -17.69 -10.08 21.25
C GLY A 224 -17.57 -8.66 21.82
N ILE A 225 -17.59 -7.64 20.95
CA ILE A 225 -17.49 -6.22 21.33
C ILE A 225 -18.61 -5.43 20.68
N THR A 226 -18.95 -4.26 21.23
CA THR A 226 -19.80 -3.26 20.56
C THR A 226 -18.95 -2.10 20.09
N PHE A 227 -19.21 -1.63 18.87
CA PHE A 227 -18.64 -0.38 18.38
C PHE A 227 -19.61 0.74 18.76
N GLU A 228 -19.22 1.65 19.66
CA GLU A 228 -20.08 2.75 20.11
C GLU A 228 -19.44 4.13 19.92
N GLY A 229 -20.27 5.10 19.55
CA GLY A 229 -19.87 6.49 19.27
C GLY A 229 -18.86 6.64 18.11
N ASP A 230 -18.35 7.86 17.94
CA ASP A 230 -17.44 8.19 16.83
C ASP A 230 -16.13 7.38 16.87
N LYS A 231 -15.63 7.09 18.07
CA LYS A 231 -14.45 6.24 18.26
C LYS A 231 -14.72 4.80 17.84
N GLY A 232 -15.84 4.22 18.26
CA GLY A 232 -16.24 2.89 17.84
C GLY A 232 -16.45 2.79 16.34
N ASP A 233 -17.02 3.82 15.72
CA ASP A 233 -17.26 3.88 14.28
C ASP A 233 -15.94 3.93 13.47
N ARG A 234 -14.95 4.71 13.93
CA ARG A 234 -13.59 4.71 13.36
C ARG A 234 -12.88 3.37 13.58
N PHE A 235 -13.01 2.78 14.76
CA PHE A 235 -12.42 1.49 15.10
C PHE A 235 -13.02 0.36 14.24
N PHE A 236 -14.34 0.37 14.03
CA PHE A 236 -15.05 -0.55 13.12
C PHE A 236 -14.49 -0.48 11.70
N ARG A 237 -14.47 0.71 11.08
CA ARG A 237 -13.98 0.88 9.70
C ARG A 237 -12.53 0.42 9.54
N SER A 238 -11.69 0.75 10.51
CA SER A 238 -10.29 0.35 10.48
C SER A 238 -10.14 -1.17 10.63
N THR A 239 -10.88 -1.79 11.56
CA THR A 239 -10.90 -3.25 11.77
C THR A 239 -11.44 -4.00 10.54
N LEU A 240 -12.46 -3.46 9.89
CA LEU A 240 -13.05 -4.01 8.67
C LEU A 240 -12.01 -4.09 7.55
N ILE A 241 -11.38 -2.95 7.22
CA ILE A 241 -10.36 -2.88 6.18
C ILE A 241 -9.15 -3.73 6.56
N GLN A 242 -8.69 -3.64 7.80
CA GLN A 242 -7.61 -4.44 8.33
C GLN A 242 -7.87 -5.95 8.10
N THR A 243 -9.07 -6.43 8.42
CA THR A 243 -9.44 -7.85 8.28
C THR A 243 -9.41 -8.29 6.82
N LEU A 244 -9.89 -7.46 5.90
CA LEU A 244 -9.81 -7.72 4.45
C LEU A 244 -8.37 -7.86 3.97
N PHE A 245 -7.52 -6.89 4.27
CA PHE A 245 -6.15 -6.89 3.77
C PHE A 245 -5.30 -7.99 4.40
N TYR A 246 -5.51 -8.30 5.69
CA TYR A 246 -4.86 -9.45 6.32
C TYR A 246 -5.35 -10.78 5.78
N GLY A 247 -6.66 -10.92 5.54
CA GLY A 247 -7.21 -12.14 4.95
C GLY A 247 -6.59 -12.40 3.59
N ILE A 248 -6.46 -11.38 2.74
CA ILE A 248 -5.87 -11.49 1.41
C ILE A 248 -4.37 -11.83 1.48
N PHE A 249 -3.60 -11.13 2.32
CA PHE A 249 -2.17 -11.42 2.48
C PHE A 249 -1.94 -12.83 3.04
N SER A 250 -2.68 -13.22 4.08
CA SER A 250 -2.57 -14.56 4.67
C SER A 250 -2.92 -15.64 3.66
N ALA A 251 -3.98 -15.43 2.87
CA ALA A 251 -4.36 -16.34 1.80
C ALA A 251 -3.29 -16.42 0.71
N TRP A 252 -2.62 -15.32 0.35
CA TRP A 252 -1.53 -15.32 -0.61
C TRP A 252 -0.30 -16.10 -0.12
N VAL A 253 0.07 -15.97 1.16
CA VAL A 253 1.14 -16.76 1.79
C VAL A 253 0.80 -18.25 1.74
N LEU A 254 -0.41 -18.62 2.15
CA LEU A 254 -0.86 -20.01 2.16
C LEU A 254 -0.99 -20.59 0.75
N TRP A 255 -1.50 -19.80 -0.20
CA TRP A 255 -1.50 -20.11 -1.63
C TRP A 255 -0.08 -20.42 -2.10
N HIS A 256 0.91 -19.57 -1.85
CA HIS A 256 2.29 -19.87 -2.26
C HIS A 256 2.80 -21.20 -1.67
N LYS A 257 2.53 -21.47 -0.39
CA LYS A 257 3.00 -22.69 0.30
C LYS A 257 2.49 -23.99 -0.29
N GLU A 258 1.24 -24.04 -0.71
CA GLU A 258 0.65 -25.25 -1.31
C GLU A 258 1.44 -25.72 -2.55
N ASN A 259 2.08 -24.80 -3.29
CA ASN A 259 2.96 -25.12 -4.41
C ASN A 259 3.92 -23.94 -4.66
N PRO A 260 5.14 -23.96 -4.10
CA PRO A 260 6.10 -22.86 -4.25
C PRO A 260 6.52 -22.58 -5.69
N ASN A 261 6.49 -23.61 -6.54
CA ASN A 261 6.90 -23.56 -7.95
C ASN A 261 5.74 -23.21 -8.90
N ARG A 262 4.59 -22.81 -8.38
CA ARG A 262 3.39 -22.54 -9.18
C ARG A 262 3.59 -21.34 -10.11
N GLU A 263 3.13 -21.44 -11.36
CA GLU A 263 3.25 -20.37 -12.35
C GLU A 263 2.00 -19.49 -12.45
N ASP A 264 0.86 -19.96 -11.93
CA ASP A 264 -0.39 -19.25 -11.87
C ASP A 264 -0.29 -17.97 -11.03
N ASN A 265 -1.27 -17.09 -11.21
CA ASN A 265 -1.39 -15.84 -10.47
C ASN A 265 -2.39 -16.01 -9.34
N PHE A 266 -2.10 -15.39 -8.21
CA PHE A 266 -3.02 -15.31 -7.09
C PHE A 266 -4.22 -14.42 -7.45
N ASP A 267 -5.43 -14.96 -7.32
CA ASP A 267 -6.67 -14.17 -7.38
C ASP A 267 -7.21 -13.97 -5.97
N TRP A 268 -7.23 -12.72 -5.52
CA TRP A 268 -7.72 -12.36 -4.18
C TRP A 268 -9.17 -12.80 -3.93
N ARG A 269 -9.99 -12.99 -4.99
CA ARG A 269 -11.37 -13.51 -4.85
C ARG A 269 -11.40 -14.94 -4.34
N THR A 270 -10.34 -15.70 -4.59
CA THR A 270 -10.19 -17.08 -4.11
C THR A 270 -9.60 -17.15 -2.70
N ALA A 271 -9.28 -16.01 -2.08
CA ALA A 271 -8.62 -15.95 -0.77
C ALA A 271 -9.33 -16.76 0.31
N VAL A 272 -10.67 -16.78 0.30
CA VAL A 272 -11.50 -17.51 1.27
C VAL A 272 -11.20 -19.01 1.32
N TYR A 273 -10.77 -19.62 0.20
CA TYR A 273 -10.46 -21.05 0.14
C TYR A 273 -9.16 -21.42 0.86
N TYR A 274 -8.24 -20.46 1.01
CA TYR A 274 -6.94 -20.68 1.67
C TYR A 274 -6.98 -20.36 3.16
N LEU A 275 -7.99 -19.65 3.65
CA LEU A 275 -8.09 -19.27 5.06
C LEU A 275 -8.57 -20.46 5.90
N HIS A 276 -7.65 -21.07 6.66
CA HIS A 276 -7.95 -22.28 7.45
C HIS A 276 -8.51 -22.03 8.85
N VAL A 277 -8.43 -20.79 9.36
CA VAL A 277 -8.97 -20.45 10.69
C VAL A 277 -10.48 -20.19 10.54
N PRO A 278 -11.38 -21.05 11.05
CA PRO A 278 -12.81 -21.00 10.71
C PRO A 278 -13.47 -19.65 11.01
N MET A 279 -13.10 -19.03 12.13
CA MET A 279 -13.59 -17.70 12.50
C MET A 279 -13.16 -16.62 11.50
N ILE A 280 -11.88 -16.58 11.12
CA ILE A 280 -11.35 -15.58 10.19
C ILE A 280 -11.92 -15.80 8.80
N GLN A 281 -12.04 -17.06 8.37
CA GLN A 281 -12.66 -17.43 7.11
C GLN A 281 -14.11 -16.94 7.04
N ALA A 282 -14.92 -17.21 8.06
CA ALA A 282 -16.33 -16.81 8.10
C ALA A 282 -16.51 -15.28 8.10
N ILE A 283 -15.66 -14.54 8.84
CA ILE A 283 -15.67 -13.07 8.82
C ILE A 283 -15.28 -12.55 7.44
N PHE A 284 -14.19 -13.07 6.87
CA PHE A 284 -13.70 -12.66 5.56
C PHE A 284 -14.73 -12.91 4.47
N GLU A 285 -15.37 -14.08 4.46
CA GLU A 285 -16.43 -14.45 3.50
C GLU A 285 -17.60 -13.46 3.53
N ARG A 286 -18.07 -13.08 4.73
CA ARG A 286 -19.16 -12.11 4.89
C ARG A 286 -18.79 -10.73 4.34
N ILE A 287 -17.55 -10.29 4.54
CA ILE A 287 -17.09 -8.97 4.08
C ILE A 287 -16.78 -8.98 2.58
N ALA A 288 -16.13 -10.04 2.09
CA ALA A 288 -15.66 -10.18 0.72
C ALA A 288 -16.78 -10.60 -0.26
N ALA A 289 -18.03 -10.68 0.20
CA ALA A 289 -19.19 -10.95 -0.64
C ALA A 289 -19.24 -9.94 -1.82
N PRO A 290 -19.38 -10.40 -3.09
CA PRO A 290 -19.29 -9.51 -4.25
C PRO A 290 -20.28 -8.35 -4.24
N SER A 291 -21.49 -8.55 -3.72
CA SER A 291 -22.50 -7.48 -3.59
C SER A 291 -22.09 -6.40 -2.59
N LYS A 292 -21.42 -6.79 -1.49
CA LYS A 292 -20.90 -5.86 -0.48
C LYS A 292 -19.72 -5.09 -1.01
N LEU A 293 -18.74 -5.77 -1.60
CA LEU A 293 -17.55 -5.12 -2.15
C LEU A 293 -17.88 -4.12 -3.28
N LYS A 294 -18.87 -4.43 -4.12
CA LYS A 294 -19.37 -3.49 -5.13
C LYS A 294 -20.06 -2.28 -4.50
N ALA A 295 -20.93 -2.50 -3.51
CA ALA A 295 -21.61 -1.41 -2.82
C ALA A 295 -20.64 -0.48 -2.06
N LEU A 296 -19.52 -1.02 -1.58
CA LEU A 296 -18.48 -0.29 -0.87
C LEU A 296 -17.39 0.31 -1.79
N ASP A 297 -17.49 0.08 -3.09
CA ASP A 297 -16.47 0.47 -4.08
C ASP A 297 -15.05 -0.03 -3.74
N LEU A 298 -14.94 -1.26 -3.25
CA LEU A 298 -13.66 -1.84 -2.84
C LEU A 298 -13.00 -2.73 -3.90
N VAL A 299 -13.76 -3.17 -4.90
CA VAL A 299 -13.29 -4.16 -5.89
C VAL A 299 -12.02 -3.70 -6.62
N GLU A 300 -11.96 -2.42 -7.00
CA GLU A 300 -10.81 -1.84 -7.68
C GLU A 300 -9.55 -1.89 -6.82
N VAL A 301 -9.64 -1.41 -5.57
CA VAL A 301 -8.50 -1.42 -4.63
C VAL A 301 -8.02 -2.84 -4.38
N LEU A 302 -8.93 -3.80 -4.24
CA LEU A 302 -8.56 -5.20 -4.05
C LEU A 302 -7.92 -5.82 -5.32
N ASN A 303 -8.31 -5.38 -6.52
CA ASN A 303 -7.61 -5.75 -7.75
C ASN A 303 -6.17 -5.22 -7.76
N TRP A 304 -5.94 -3.99 -7.32
CA TRP A 304 -4.59 -3.45 -7.17
C TRP A 304 -3.77 -4.24 -6.15
N THR A 305 -4.37 -4.60 -5.00
CA THR A 305 -3.74 -5.47 -3.99
C THR A 305 -3.30 -6.81 -4.59
N GLY A 306 -4.20 -7.51 -5.28
CA GLY A 306 -3.85 -8.78 -5.94
C GLY A 306 -2.77 -8.61 -7.00
N SER A 307 -2.82 -7.52 -7.76
CA SER A 307 -1.81 -7.20 -8.78
C SER A 307 -0.45 -6.88 -8.16
N ALA A 308 -0.41 -6.19 -7.01
CA ALA A 308 0.81 -5.94 -6.26
C ALA A 308 1.41 -7.24 -5.71
N LEU A 309 0.60 -8.11 -5.12
CA LEU A 309 1.04 -9.42 -4.62
C LEU A 309 1.58 -10.32 -5.75
N ASN A 310 0.98 -10.27 -6.94
CA ASN A 310 1.46 -10.99 -8.11
C ASN A 310 2.76 -10.43 -8.69
N ARG A 311 3.17 -9.20 -8.33
CA ARG A 311 4.48 -8.61 -8.71
C ARG A 311 5.59 -8.90 -7.69
N VAL A 312 5.26 -9.53 -6.56
CA VAL A 312 6.26 -9.90 -5.55
C VAL A 312 7.16 -10.99 -6.13
N ARG A 313 8.48 -10.78 -6.06
CA ARG A 313 9.44 -11.87 -6.33
C ARG A 313 9.42 -12.81 -5.13
N ARG A 314 8.64 -13.88 -5.27
CA ARG A 314 8.35 -14.81 -4.17
C ARG A 314 9.62 -15.43 -3.59
N GLU A 315 10.59 -15.80 -4.42
CA GLU A 315 11.87 -16.36 -3.96
C GLU A 315 12.61 -15.42 -3.01
N ASP A 316 12.79 -14.15 -3.41
CA ASP A 316 13.46 -13.13 -2.59
C ASP A 316 12.66 -12.81 -1.31
N PHE A 317 11.33 -12.76 -1.43
CA PHE A 317 10.42 -12.48 -0.32
C PHE A 317 10.45 -13.58 0.74
N PHE A 318 10.23 -14.84 0.34
CA PHE A 318 10.12 -15.97 1.27
C PHE A 318 11.49 -16.42 1.82
N THR A 319 12.60 -15.93 1.26
CA THR A 319 13.92 -16.04 1.90
C THR A 319 14.03 -15.14 3.15
N GLN A 320 13.31 -14.01 3.18
CA GLN A 320 13.34 -13.04 4.28
C GLN A 320 12.15 -13.16 5.24
N PHE A 321 11.05 -13.75 4.78
CA PHE A 321 9.81 -13.85 5.54
C PHE A 321 9.76 -15.13 6.39
N ASP A 322 9.92 -15.01 7.71
CA ASP A 322 9.61 -16.10 8.65
C ASP A 322 8.14 -16.03 9.08
N GLU A 323 7.39 -17.09 8.79
CA GLU A 323 5.99 -17.21 9.16
C GLU A 323 5.75 -17.36 10.66
N GLY A 324 6.68 -17.97 11.39
CA GLY A 324 6.66 -18.02 12.85
C GLY A 324 6.69 -16.61 13.47
N GLU A 325 7.20 -15.65 12.70
CA GLU A 325 7.33 -14.24 13.02
C GLU A 325 6.51 -13.36 12.04
N ALA A 326 5.47 -13.88 11.39
CA ALA A 326 4.63 -13.12 10.44
C ALA A 326 4.04 -11.84 11.06
N VAL A 327 3.85 -11.83 12.39
CA VAL A 327 3.44 -10.64 13.14
C VAL A 327 4.50 -9.53 13.07
N GLN A 328 5.78 -9.88 13.18
CA GLN A 328 6.91 -8.96 13.10
C GLN A 328 7.17 -8.52 11.65
N TYR A 329 7.15 -9.44 10.70
CA TYR A 329 7.51 -9.14 9.30
C TYR A 329 6.37 -8.49 8.50
N PHE A 330 5.11 -8.65 8.91
CA PHE A 330 3.98 -8.09 8.17
C PHE A 330 2.97 -7.35 9.05
N TYR A 331 2.45 -7.97 10.12
CA TYR A 331 1.33 -7.38 10.88
C TYR A 331 1.68 -6.02 11.50
N GLU A 332 2.82 -5.93 12.18
CA GLU A 332 3.30 -4.69 12.78
C GLU A 332 3.67 -3.62 11.74
N PRO A 333 4.51 -3.90 10.72
CA PRO A 333 4.80 -2.95 9.65
C PRO A 333 3.54 -2.45 8.93
N PHE A 334 2.59 -3.34 8.66
CA PHE A 334 1.31 -2.98 8.05
C PHE A 334 0.50 -2.06 8.96
N LEU A 335 0.26 -2.41 10.24
CA LEU A 335 -0.52 -1.56 11.13
C LEU A 335 0.16 -0.20 11.34
N GLN A 336 1.48 -0.20 11.45
CA GLN A 336 2.26 1.03 11.57
C GLN A 336 2.09 1.94 10.34
N ALA A 337 2.03 1.36 9.14
CA ALA A 337 1.83 2.11 7.92
C ALA A 337 0.36 2.51 7.70
N PHE A 338 -0.59 1.64 8.05
CA PHE A 338 -2.03 1.79 7.83
C PHE A 338 -2.70 2.70 8.86
N ASP A 339 -2.60 2.33 10.14
CA ASP A 339 -3.24 3.04 11.25
C ASP A 339 -2.38 2.95 12.54
N PRO A 340 -1.40 3.87 12.69
CA PRO A 340 -0.53 3.88 13.86
C PRO A 340 -1.27 4.14 15.18
N GLN A 341 -2.44 4.79 15.15
CA GLN A 341 -3.24 5.04 16.34
C GLN A 341 -3.92 3.74 16.77
N LEU A 342 -4.56 3.04 15.83
CA LEU A 342 -5.12 1.71 16.06
C LEU A 342 -4.07 0.73 16.58
N ARG A 343 -2.85 0.75 16.02
CA ARG A 343 -1.72 -0.06 16.51
C ARG A 343 -1.46 0.16 18.01
N LYS A 344 -1.43 1.42 18.44
CA LYS A 344 -1.21 1.79 19.85
C LYS A 344 -2.38 1.34 20.73
N GLU A 345 -3.61 1.56 20.28
CA GLU A 345 -4.83 1.21 21.01
C GLU A 345 -4.99 -0.32 21.16
N LEU A 346 -4.61 -1.09 20.14
CA LEU A 346 -4.61 -2.56 20.17
C LEU A 346 -3.41 -3.15 20.94
N GLY A 347 -2.43 -2.33 21.34
CA GLY A 347 -1.24 -2.79 22.05
C GLY A 347 -0.40 -3.79 21.25
N VAL A 348 -0.45 -3.70 19.91
CA VAL A 348 0.29 -4.62 19.03
C VAL A 348 1.76 -4.21 19.03
N TRP A 349 2.52 -4.87 19.89
CA TRP A 349 3.96 -4.76 20.01
C TRP A 349 4.53 -6.17 20.02
N TYR A 350 5.35 -6.50 19.03
CA TYR A 350 6.14 -7.71 19.12
C TYR A 350 7.18 -7.54 20.23
N THR A 351 7.24 -8.50 21.14
CA THR A 351 8.27 -8.54 22.18
C THR A 351 9.47 -9.25 21.59
N PRO A 352 10.67 -8.62 21.49
CA PRO A 352 11.83 -9.24 20.87
C PRO A 352 12.14 -10.61 21.45
N LYS A 353 12.58 -11.55 20.60
CA LYS A 353 12.82 -12.95 20.97
C LYS A 353 13.79 -13.07 22.14
N GLU A 354 14.80 -12.21 22.20
CA GLU A 354 15.80 -12.16 23.28
C GLU A 354 15.14 -11.82 24.62
N ILE A 355 14.13 -10.94 24.61
CA ILE A 355 13.38 -10.57 25.82
C ILE A 355 12.46 -11.71 26.24
N VAL A 356 11.79 -12.37 25.30
CA VAL A 356 10.96 -13.56 25.59
C VAL A 356 11.83 -14.68 26.17
N GLN A 357 12.97 -14.98 25.54
CA GLN A 357 13.92 -15.99 26.02
C GLN A 357 14.44 -15.65 27.42
N TYR A 358 14.78 -14.39 27.68
CA TYR A 358 15.18 -13.93 29.01
C TYR A 358 14.06 -14.15 30.04
N MET A 359 12.81 -13.76 29.73
CA MET A 359 11.68 -13.94 30.64
C MET A 359 11.43 -15.42 30.95
N VAL A 360 11.39 -16.28 29.92
CA VAL A 360 11.20 -17.73 30.08
C VAL A 360 12.34 -18.33 30.92
N SER A 361 13.59 -18.02 30.58
CA SER A 361 14.77 -18.54 31.29
C SER A 361 14.79 -18.08 32.76
N ARG A 362 14.39 -16.82 33.02
CA ARG A 362 14.34 -16.28 34.37
C ARG A 362 13.25 -16.95 35.21
N VAL A 363 12.06 -17.20 34.64
CA VAL A 363 10.99 -17.93 35.33
C VAL A 363 11.42 -19.36 35.63
N ASP A 364 12.03 -20.05 34.67
CA ASP A 364 12.56 -21.42 34.87
C ASP A 364 13.61 -21.47 35.98
N THR A 365 14.51 -20.48 36.02
CA THR A 365 15.52 -20.35 37.09
C THR A 365 14.86 -20.17 38.46
N VAL A 366 13.86 -19.29 38.57
CA VAL A 366 13.15 -19.06 39.84
C VAL A 366 12.40 -20.31 40.30
N LEU A 367 11.78 -21.06 39.38
CA LEU A 367 11.10 -22.33 39.70
C LEU A 367 12.09 -23.35 40.29
N LYS A 368 13.28 -23.46 39.70
CA LYS A 368 14.33 -24.41 40.15
C LYS A 368 15.02 -23.96 41.44
N GLU A 369 15.46 -22.72 41.50
CA GLU A 369 16.34 -22.23 42.57
C GLU A 369 15.57 -21.76 43.80
N GLU A 370 14.41 -21.10 43.62
CA GLU A 370 13.67 -20.47 44.72
C GLU A 370 12.45 -21.29 45.16
N LEU A 371 11.79 -21.99 44.22
CA LEU A 371 10.60 -22.80 44.50
C LEU A 371 10.89 -24.31 44.57
N HIS A 372 12.15 -24.71 44.30
CA HIS A 372 12.63 -26.09 44.39
C HIS A 372 11.83 -27.10 43.55
N ILE A 373 11.37 -26.67 42.38
CA ILE A 373 10.75 -27.51 41.36
C ILE A 373 11.86 -27.90 40.37
N GLU A 374 12.41 -29.11 40.50
CA GLU A 374 13.60 -29.55 39.74
C GLU A 374 13.40 -29.45 38.22
N ASP A 375 12.21 -29.80 37.73
CA ASP A 375 11.87 -29.79 36.31
C ASP A 375 11.48 -28.39 35.80
N GLY A 376 11.42 -27.38 36.68
CA GLY A 376 11.11 -26.00 36.32
C GLY A 376 9.81 -25.86 35.53
N LEU A 377 9.88 -25.23 34.36
CA LEU A 377 8.72 -25.07 33.47
C LEU A 377 8.18 -26.38 32.88
N ALA A 378 8.94 -27.47 32.94
CA ALA A 378 8.52 -28.78 32.44
C ALA A 378 7.70 -29.59 33.47
N ASP A 379 7.67 -29.18 34.74
CA ASP A 379 6.94 -29.90 35.80
C ASP A 379 5.42 -29.93 35.54
N ASP A 380 4.79 -31.08 35.80
CA ASP A 380 3.36 -31.28 35.57
C ASP A 380 2.45 -30.41 36.45
N ASN A 381 2.96 -29.91 37.57
CA ASN A 381 2.25 -29.01 38.48
C ASN A 381 2.43 -27.53 38.12
N VAL A 382 3.22 -27.21 37.11
CA VAL A 382 3.44 -25.83 36.64
C VAL A 382 2.49 -25.51 35.49
N TYR A 383 1.61 -24.55 35.73
CA TYR A 383 0.64 -24.05 34.77
C TYR A 383 1.04 -22.66 34.27
N ILE A 384 1.29 -22.55 32.96
CA ILE A 384 1.66 -21.29 32.32
C ILE A 384 0.40 -20.64 31.77
N LEU A 385 0.19 -19.37 32.13
CA LEU A 385 -0.86 -18.53 31.57
C LEU A 385 -0.22 -17.26 31.02
N ASP A 386 -0.43 -17.01 29.72
CA ASP A 386 -0.22 -15.70 29.14
C ASP A 386 -1.58 -15.00 29.00
N PRO A 387 -1.91 -14.03 29.87
CA PRO A 387 -3.21 -13.36 29.86
C PRO A 387 -3.38 -12.37 28.70
N LEU A 388 -2.31 -12.04 27.96
CA LEU A 388 -2.34 -11.10 26.83
C LEU A 388 -2.15 -11.79 25.48
N SER A 389 -1.75 -13.06 25.46
CA SER A 389 -1.73 -13.88 24.25
C SER A 389 -3.15 -14.09 23.71
N ARG A 390 -3.46 -13.50 22.56
CA ARG A 390 -4.64 -13.86 21.76
C ARG A 390 -4.53 -15.24 21.08
N ARG A 391 -3.56 -16.09 21.45
CA ARG A 391 -3.53 -17.52 21.13
C ARG A 391 -3.37 -18.33 22.41
N LYS A 392 -4.40 -19.10 22.79
CA LYS A 392 -4.23 -20.17 23.78
C LYS A 392 -3.18 -21.15 23.25
N THR A 393 -1.96 -21.08 23.76
CA THR A 393 -0.97 -22.16 23.67
C THR A 393 -1.00 -22.88 25.01
N LEU A 394 -1.87 -23.88 25.10
CA LEU A 394 -1.73 -24.92 26.12
C LEU A 394 -0.68 -25.90 25.58
N LYS A 395 0.52 -25.84 26.16
CA LYS A 395 1.70 -26.73 26.00
C LYS A 395 2.03 -27.16 24.54
N SER A 396 3.11 -26.59 23.99
CA SER A 396 4.07 -27.35 23.18
C SER A 396 5.44 -26.67 23.20
N PHE A 397 6.33 -27.14 24.07
CA PHE A 397 7.77 -26.92 23.89
C PHE A 397 8.35 -28.19 23.24
N PRO A 398 9.04 -28.11 22.10
CA PRO A 398 9.83 -29.22 21.61
C PRO A 398 11.08 -29.33 22.49
N ASN A 399 11.31 -30.53 23.01
CA ASN A 399 12.55 -30.90 23.68
C ASN A 399 13.74 -30.72 22.71
N HIS A 400 14.72 -29.92 23.12
CA HIS A 400 16.11 -30.09 22.73
C HIS A 400 17.00 -30.01 23.97
#